data_AF-A0A951GVJ0-F1
#
_entry.id   AF-A0A951GVJ0-F1
#
_cell.length_a   1.000
_cell.length_b   1.000
_cell.length_c   1.000
_cell.angle_alpha   90.00
_cell.angle_beta   90.00
_cell.angle_gamma   90.00
#
_symmetry.space_group_name_H-M   'P 1'
#
loop_
_entity.id
_entity.type
_entity.pdbx_description
1 polymer ?
#
loop_
_entity_poly.entity_id
_entity_poly.type
_entity_poly.pdbx_seq_one_letter_code
_entity_poly.pdbx_strand_id
1 'polypeptide(L)' 'MAEPEHEQLAEALEQEAKELARKAQELRGEIDDVRQDWRRKQHDAQVPGAVPGEDEDAGEDSPPSGEDDGAG' A
#
# COMPACT_ATOMS: atom_id res chain seq x y z
N MET A 1 1.68 -34.82 -27.04
CA MET A 1 1.38 -33.38 -27.19
C MET A 1 0.70 -32.93 -25.92
N ALA A 2 1.41 -32.21 -25.05
CA ALA A 2 0.92 -31.67 -23.77
C ALA A 2 0.80 -30.12 -23.81
N GLU A 3 1.05 -29.52 -24.97
CA GLU A 3 1.09 -28.08 -25.21
C GLU A 3 -0.22 -27.33 -24.90
N PRO A 4 -1.43 -27.83 -25.24
CA PRO A 4 -2.64 -27.03 -25.04
C PRO A 4 -3.04 -26.87 -23.56
N GLU A 5 -2.64 -27.76 -22.66
CA GLU A 5 -2.96 -27.64 -21.23
C GLU A 5 -2.09 -26.58 -20.53
N HIS A 6 -0.82 -26.46 -20.95
CA HIS A 6 0.09 -25.45 -20.42
C HIS A 6 -0.29 -24.03 -20.88
N GLU A 7 -0.73 -23.87 -22.13
CA GLU A 7 -1.20 -22.58 -22.65
C GLU A 7 -2.46 -22.10 -21.93
N GLN A 8 -3.44 -22.98 -21.71
CA GLN A 8 -4.66 -22.65 -20.96
C GLN A 8 -4.36 -22.26 -19.51
N LEU A 9 -3.43 -22.98 -18.86
CA LEU A 9 -3.02 -22.64 -17.50
C LEU A 9 -2.30 -21.29 -17.44
N ALA A 10 -1.44 -20.99 -18.41
CA ALA A 10 -0.72 -19.72 -18.47
C ALA A 10 -1.69 -18.53 -18.64
N GLU A 11 -2.69 -18.68 -19.51
CA GLU A 11 -3.70 -17.63 -19.73
C GLU A 11 -4.56 -17.41 -18.47
N ALA A 12 -4.96 -18.48 -17.78
CA ALA A 12 -5.71 -18.38 -16.53
C ALA A 12 -4.92 -17.63 -15.45
N LEU A 13 -3.63 -17.97 -15.27
CA LEU A 13 -2.76 -17.30 -14.31
C LEU A 13 -2.52 -15.82 -14.67
N GLU A 14 -2.39 -15.50 -15.97
CA GLU A 14 -2.25 -14.12 -16.42
C GLU A 14 -3.50 -13.29 -16.10
N GLN A 15 -4.69 -13.87 -16.31
CA GLN A 15 -5.96 -13.21 -15.96
C GLN A 15 -6.07 -12.99 -14.44
N GLU A 16 -5.76 -14.00 -13.64
CA GLU A 16 -5.78 -13.89 -12.17
C GLU A 16 -4.80 -12.81 -11.68
N ALA A 17 -3.59 -12.75 -12.24
CA ALA A 17 -2.61 -11.73 -11.90
C ALA A 17 -3.11 -10.32 -12.23
N LYS A 18 -3.77 -10.13 -13.38
CA LYS A 18 -4.38 -8.84 -13.76
C LYS A 18 -5.50 -8.44 -12.80
N GLU A 19 -6.37 -9.37 -12.43
CA GLU A 19 -7.43 -9.11 -11.46
C GLU A 19 -6.88 -8.74 -10.08
N LEU A 20 -5.85 -9.45 -9.62
CA LEU A 20 -5.21 -9.17 -8.34
C LEU A 20 -4.54 -7.80 -8.34
N ALA A 21 -3.83 -7.46 -9.42
CA ALA A 21 -3.18 -6.16 -9.58
C ALA A 21 -4.20 -5.01 -9.60
N ARG A 22 -5.38 -5.22 -10.21
CA ARG A 22 -6.47 -4.25 -10.19
C ARG A 22 -7.02 -4.06 -8.77
N LYS A 23 -7.34 -5.15 -8.06
CA LYS A 23 -7.85 -5.10 -6.68
C LYS A 23 -6.86 -4.45 -5.73
N ALA A 24 -5.57 -4.71 -5.91
CA ALA A 24 -4.52 -4.08 -5.11
C ALA A 24 -4.47 -2.56 -5.31
N GLN A 25 -4.66 -2.07 -6.54
CA GLN A 25 -4.73 -0.64 -6.83
C GLN A 25 -5.99 0.01 -6.23
N GLU A 26 -7.15 -0.65 -6.36
CA GLU A 26 -8.40 -0.18 -5.76
C GLU A 26 -8.25 -0.06 -4.23
N LEU A 27 -7.75 -1.11 -3.57
CA LEU A 27 -7.55 -1.11 -2.12
C LEU A 27 -6.53 -0.05 -1.67
N ARG A 28 -5.46 0.17 -2.44
CA ARG A 28 -4.49 1.23 -2.15
C ARG A 28 -5.15 2.61 -2.16
N GLY A 29 -6.03 2.86 -3.13
CA GLY A 29 -6.82 4.09 -3.20
C GLY A 29 -7.69 4.28 -1.96
N GLU A 30 -8.43 3.25 -1.55
CA GLU A 30 -9.27 3.29 -0.35
C GLU A 30 -8.44 3.55 0.92
N ILE A 31 -7.28 2.92 1.06
CA ILE A 31 -6.38 3.15 2.19
C ILE A 31 -5.87 4.60 2.20
N ASP A 32 -5.47 5.13 1.05
CA ASP A 32 -4.98 6.50 0.94
C ASP A 32 -6.08 7.51 1.28
N ASP A 33 -7.32 7.27 0.86
CA ASP A 33 -8.49 8.09 1.17
C ASP A 33 -8.80 8.08 2.67
N VAL A 34 -8.83 6.89 3.29
CA VAL A 34 -9.05 6.75 4.74
C VAL A 34 -7.93 7.42 5.54
N ARG A 35 -6.67 7.28 5.12
CA ARG A 35 -5.53 7.93 5.77
C ARG A 35 -5.61 9.46 5.67
N GLN A 36 -6.02 9.99 4.52
CA GLN A 36 -6.22 11.42 4.34
C GLN A 36 -7.37 11.95 5.20
N ASP A 37 -8.51 11.25 5.22
CA ASP A 37 -9.65 11.62 6.06
C ASP A 37 -9.29 11.58 7.54
N TRP A 38 -8.58 10.53 7.97
CA TRP A 38 -8.08 10.42 9.34
C TRP A 38 -7.19 11.60 9.72
N ARG A 39 -6.16 11.91 8.93
CA ARG A 39 -5.27 13.05 9.17
C ARG A 39 -6.06 14.36 9.25
N ARG A 40 -7.00 14.58 8.32
CA ARG A 40 -7.88 15.77 8.36
C ARG A 40 -8.65 15.85 9.67
N LYS A 41 -9.25 14.75 10.11
CA LYS A 41 -10.05 14.69 11.35
C LYS A 41 -9.21 14.88 12.62
N GLN A 42 -7.93 14.51 12.60
CA GLN A 42 -7.03 14.76 13.75
C GLN A 42 -6.83 16.25 14.03
N HIS A 43 -6.95 17.10 13.01
CA HIS A 43 -6.79 18.55 13.14
C HIS A 43 -8.13 19.31 13.17
N ASP A 44 -9.26 18.61 13.02
CA ASP A 44 -10.58 19.23 13.05
C ASP A 44 -11.05 19.42 14.49
N ALA A 45 -11.07 20.67 14.96
CA ALA A 45 -11.52 21.03 16.32
C ALA A 45 -12.98 20.64 16.62
N GLN A 46 -13.79 20.33 15.60
CA GLN A 46 -15.15 19.81 15.77
C GLN A 46 -15.18 18.31 16.06
N VAL A 47 -14.09 17.57 15.83
CA VAL A 47 -13.96 16.14 16.13
C VAL A 47 -13.53 15.95 17.58
N PRO A 48 -14.32 15.25 18.41
CA PRO A 48 -13.95 15.00 19.80
C PRO A 48 -12.62 14.24 19.91
N GLY A 49 -11.67 14.78 20.67
CA GLY A 49 -10.34 14.20 20.85
C GLY A 49 -9.31 14.57 19.78
N ALA A 50 -9.68 15.38 18.79
CA ALA A 50 -8.71 16.04 17.90
C ALA A 50 -7.80 17.00 18.71
N VAL A 51 -6.52 17.03 18.38
CA VAL A 51 -5.53 17.94 18.96
C VAL A 51 -5.06 18.86 17.83
N PRO A 52 -5.68 20.03 17.65
CA PRO A 52 -5.29 20.95 16.60
C PRO A 52 -3.95 21.61 16.96
N GLY A 53 -2.88 21.27 16.23
CA GLY A 53 -1.66 22.09 16.20
C GLY A 53 -0.33 21.43 16.59
N GLU A 54 -0.19 20.12 16.56
CA GLU A 54 1.14 19.49 16.57
C GLU A 54 1.45 19.00 15.14
N ASP A 55 1.99 19.92 14.32
CA ASP A 55 2.66 19.58 13.07
C ASP A 55 3.95 18.81 13.40
N GLU A 56 3.84 17.52 13.73
CA GLU A 56 4.97 16.61 13.69
C GLU A 56 4.96 15.90 12.34
N ASP A 57 5.69 16.52 11.43
CA ASP A 57 6.51 15.86 10.41
C ASP A 57 7.12 14.56 10.98
N ALA A 58 6.38 13.46 10.91
CA ALA A 58 6.86 12.13 11.26
C ALA A 58 6.96 11.28 10.00
N GLY A 59 7.91 11.68 9.15
CA GLY A 59 8.80 10.75 8.48
C GLY A 59 8.20 9.99 7.29
N GLU A 60 8.39 10.59 6.12
CA GLU A 60 8.78 9.86 4.92
C GLU A 60 9.65 8.62 5.25
N ASP A 61 9.19 7.46 4.79
CA ASP A 61 10.00 6.47 4.06
C ASP A 61 11.51 6.44 4.40
N SER A 62 11.86 6.16 5.65
CA SER A 62 13.22 5.76 5.98
C SER A 62 13.37 4.30 5.54
N PRO A 63 14.17 3.98 4.49
CA PRO A 63 14.43 2.60 4.13
C PRO A 63 15.06 1.88 5.33
N PRO A 64 14.91 0.55 5.46
CA PRO A 64 15.64 -0.17 6.49
C PRO A 64 17.13 0.08 6.23
N SER A 65 17.82 0.69 7.21
CA SER A 65 19.28 0.67 7.27
C SER A 65 19.68 -0.79 7.25
N GLY A 66 20.01 -1.28 6.06
CA GLY A 66 20.75 -2.52 5.91
C GLY A 66 22.09 -2.30 6.57
N GLU A 67 22.27 -2.92 7.73
CA GLU A 67 23.59 -3.27 8.26
C GLU A 67 24.28 -4.13 7.19
N ASP A 68 24.97 -3.46 6.27
CA ASP A 68 26.08 -3.98 5.51
C ASP A 68 27.24 -4.18 6.49
N ASP A 69 27.19 -5.28 7.26
CA ASP A 69 28.35 -5.77 8.00
C ASP A 69 29.24 -6.55 7.03
N GLY A 70 29.81 -5.81 6.08
CA GLY A 70 30.96 -6.22 5.30
C GLY A 70 32.20 -6.11 6.18
N ALA A 71 32.55 -7.19 6.87
CA ALA A 71 33.82 -7.30 7.59
C ALA A 71 34.67 -8.46 7.05
N GLY A 72 35.65 -8.07 6.22
CA GLY A 72 37.04 -8.57 6.24
C GLY A 72 37.31 -10.00 5.80
#